data_AF-A0A8T4W1X1-F1
#
_entry.id   AF-A0A8T4W1X1-F1
#
_cell.length_a   1.000
_cell.length_b   1.000
_cell.length_c   1.000
_cell.angle_alpha   90.00
_cell.angle_beta   90.00
_cell.angle_gamma   90.00
#
_symmetry.space_group_name_H-M   'P 1'
#
loop_
_entity.id
_entity.type
_entity.pdbx_description
1 polymer ?
#
loop_
_entity_poly.entity_id
_entity_poly.type
_entity_poly.pdbx_seq_one_letter_code
_entity_poly.pdbx_strand_id
1 'polypeptide(L)'
;MDKRNIIPAAFLLSGILLIILSLIEGEAKIALFFIIPIIYGTGLYLGLGILLIFVSIPLFFFFSGYHRMRDKKEFTRGEQTQKESSYGGVIFIGPIPIIFGKDKTVAKKMMYLGLLIALILAAVYVAVILI
;
A
#
# COMPACT_ATOMS: atom_id res chain seq x y z
N MET A 1 17.01 5.04 -20.87
CA MET A 1 15.62 4.86 -21.33
C MET A 1 15.66 4.16 -22.67
N ASP A 2 14.87 3.11 -22.86
CA ASP A 2 14.76 2.44 -24.16
C ASP A 2 14.21 3.44 -25.19
N LYS A 3 14.77 3.50 -26.40
CA LYS A 3 14.46 4.55 -27.40
C LYS A 3 12.96 4.59 -27.76
N ARG A 4 12.27 3.46 -27.58
CA ARG A 4 10.83 3.28 -27.82
C ARG A 4 9.93 4.04 -26.84
N ASN A 5 10.42 4.37 -25.64
CA ASN A 5 9.64 5.04 -24.60
C ASN A 5 9.80 6.57 -24.63
N ILE A 6 10.62 7.12 -25.53
CA ILE A 6 10.88 8.57 -25.62
C ILE A 6 9.65 9.31 -26.14
N ILE A 7 8.99 8.77 -27.16
CA ILE A 7 7.78 9.36 -27.73
C ILE A 7 6.66 9.43 -26.69
N PRO A 8 6.23 8.33 -26.03
CA PRO A 8 5.18 8.42 -25.01
C PRO A 8 5.57 9.31 -23.82
N ALA A 9 6.85 9.34 -23.43
CA ALA A 9 7.32 10.26 -22.39
C ALA A 9 7.21 11.74 -22.82
N ALA A 10 7.56 12.07 -24.06
CA ALA A 10 7.45 13.43 -24.58
C ALA A 10 5.98 13.89 -24.64
N PHE A 11 5.07 13.04 -25.08
CA PHE A 11 3.62 13.31 -25.08
C PHE A 11 3.04 13.47 -23.67
N LEU A 12 3.50 12.64 -22.72
CA LEU A 12 3.08 12.76 -21.32
C LEU A 12 3.53 14.10 -20.72
N LEU A 13 4.80 14.46 -20.93
CA LEU A 13 5.38 15.69 -20.41
C LEU A 13 4.73 16.93 -21.03
N SER A 14 4.48 16.92 -22.35
CA SER A 14 3.78 18.03 -22.99
C SER A 14 2.33 18.16 -22.52
N GLY A 15 1.62 17.04 -22.33
CA GLY A 15 0.27 17.04 -21.77
C GLY A 15 0.21 17.63 -20.37
N ILE A 16 1.12 17.22 -19.47
CA ILE A 16 1.24 17.80 -18.13
C ILE A 16 1.52 19.31 -18.20
N LEU A 17 2.46 19.71 -19.07
CA LEU A 17 2.84 21.12 -19.22
C LEU A 17 1.67 21.99 -19.67
N LEU A 18 0.88 21.53 -20.66
CA LEU A 18 -0.30 22.24 -21.15
C LEU A 18 -1.38 22.40 -20.08
N ILE A 19 -1.62 21.35 -19.27
CA ILE A 19 -2.58 21.42 -18.15
C ILE A 19 -2.11 22.46 -17.13
N ILE A 20 -0.82 22.48 -16.79
CA ILE A 20 -0.26 23.47 -15.85
C ILE A 20 -0.43 24.90 -16.39
N LEU A 21 -0.14 25.13 -17.68
CA LEU A 21 -0.31 26.46 -18.30
C LEU A 21 -1.78 26.92 -18.24
N SER A 22 -2.71 26.03 -18.59
CA SER A 22 -4.16 26.33 -18.54
C SER A 22 -4.67 26.62 -17.12
N LEU A 23 -4.05 26.03 -16.09
CA LEU A 23 -4.36 26.33 -14.69
C LEU A 23 -3.84 27.70 -14.24
N ILE A 24 -2.66 28.10 -14.71
CA ILE A 24 -2.06 29.41 -14.40
C ILE A 24 -2.86 30.53 -15.06
N GLU A 25 -3.32 30.33 -16.29
CA GLU A 25 -4.16 31.29 -17.02
C GLU A 25 -5.57 31.43 -16.43
N GLY A 26 -5.95 30.54 -15.49
CA GLY A 26 -7.26 30.53 -14.84
C GLY A 26 -8.39 29.99 -15.72
N GLU A 27 -8.06 29.45 -16.90
CA GLU A 27 -9.02 28.85 -17.82
C GLU A 27 -9.48 27.46 -17.34
N ALA A 28 -8.62 26.74 -16.62
CA ALA A 28 -8.93 25.43 -16.07
C ALA A 28 -9.16 25.47 -14.55
N LYS A 29 -10.06 24.60 -14.08
CA LYS A 29 -10.25 24.28 -12.66
C LYS A 29 -10.00 22.80 -12.45
N ILE A 30 -9.18 22.45 -11.45
CA ILE A 30 -8.98 21.05 -11.05
C ILE A 30 -10.17 20.60 -10.21
N ALA A 31 -10.82 19.51 -10.63
CA ALA A 31 -11.77 18.79 -9.82
C ALA A 31 -11.30 17.34 -9.69
N LEU A 32 -11.33 16.80 -8.46
CA LEU A 32 -11.10 15.38 -8.23
C LEU A 32 -12.39 14.62 -8.54
N PHE A 33 -12.40 13.82 -9.59
CA PHE A 33 -13.52 12.92 -9.88
C PHE A 33 -13.28 11.56 -9.21
N PHE A 34 -13.88 11.36 -8.03
CA PHE A 34 -13.73 10.12 -7.26
C PHE A 34 -14.92 9.19 -7.53
N ILE A 35 -14.68 8.10 -8.25
CA ILE A 35 -15.70 7.07 -8.51
C ILE A 35 -15.57 6.00 -7.42
N ILE A 36 -16.53 5.95 -6.50
CA ILE A 36 -16.65 4.86 -5.53
C ILE A 36 -17.53 3.78 -6.16
N PRO A 37 -17.00 2.61 -6.54
CA PRO A 37 -17.84 1.50 -6.96
C PRO A 37 -18.60 0.99 -5.74
N ILE A 38 -19.88 1.33 -5.64
CA ILE A 38 -20.78 0.80 -4.60
C ILE A 38 -21.53 -0.38 -5.21
N ILE A 39 -21.25 -1.58 -4.70
CA ILE A 39 -22.01 -2.79 -5.05
C ILE A 39 -23.00 -3.04 -3.92
N TYR A 40 -24.29 -2.89 -4.18
CA TYR A 40 -25.37 -3.11 -3.22
C TYR A 40 -26.35 -4.18 -3.72
N GLY A 41 -26.90 -4.96 -2.80
CA GLY A 41 -27.88 -6.00 -3.11
C GLY A 41 -28.13 -6.93 -1.94
N THR A 42 -29.27 -7.62 -1.96
CA THR A 42 -29.67 -8.60 -0.93
C THR A 42 -29.59 -10.04 -1.41
N GLY A 43 -29.08 -10.27 -2.62
CA GLY A 43 -29.02 -11.58 -3.25
C GLY A 43 -27.99 -12.52 -2.61
N LEU A 44 -28.31 -13.81 -2.58
CA LEU A 44 -27.44 -14.86 -2.05
C LEU A 44 -26.04 -14.86 -2.71
N TYR A 45 -25.97 -14.61 -4.02
CA TYR A 45 -24.68 -14.56 -4.74
C TYR A 45 -23.77 -13.43 -4.26
N LEU A 46 -24.32 -12.26 -3.92
CA LEU A 46 -23.53 -11.17 -3.38
C LEU A 46 -22.98 -11.54 -2.00
N GLY A 47 -23.83 -12.11 -1.14
CA GLY A 47 -23.44 -12.59 0.19
C GLY A 47 -22.35 -13.67 0.11
N LEU A 48 -22.52 -14.65 -0.78
CA LEU A 48 -21.51 -15.69 -1.02
C LEU A 48 -20.22 -15.10 -1.59
N GLY A 49 -20.30 -14.15 -2.53
CA GLY A 49 -19.12 -13.48 -3.09
C GLY A 49 -18.31 -12.75 -2.02
N ILE A 50 -18.98 -11.96 -1.16
CA ILE A 50 -18.33 -11.28 -0.04
C ILE A 50 -17.71 -12.29 0.93
N LEU A 51 -18.43 -13.35 1.27
CA LEU A 51 -17.94 -14.42 2.15
C LEU A 51 -16.68 -15.08 1.57
N LEU A 52 -16.69 -15.42 0.28
CA LEU A 52 -15.55 -16.03 -0.41
C LEU A 52 -14.34 -15.09 -0.42
N ILE A 53 -14.52 -13.79 -0.66
CA ILE A 53 -13.43 -12.80 -0.58
C ILE A 53 -12.86 -12.76 0.83
N PHE A 54 -13.72 -12.65 1.85
CA PHE A 54 -13.30 -12.64 3.25
C PHE A 54 -12.50 -13.88 3.64
N VAL A 55 -12.94 -15.05 3.19
CA VAL A 55 -12.28 -16.33 3.46
C VAL A 55 -10.99 -16.48 2.64
N SER A 56 -10.91 -15.90 1.45
CA SER A 56 -9.71 -15.98 0.59
C SER A 56 -8.49 -15.30 1.19
N ILE A 57 -8.66 -14.20 1.94
CA ILE A 57 -7.56 -13.47 2.57
C ILE A 57 -6.76 -14.38 3.55
N PRO A 58 -7.36 -14.97 4.59
CA PRO A 58 -6.63 -15.86 5.50
C PRO A 58 -6.11 -17.11 4.80
N LEU A 59 -6.84 -17.68 3.83
CA LEU A 59 -6.31 -18.79 3.04
C LEU A 59 -5.06 -18.37 2.25
N PHE A 60 -5.08 -17.21 1.60
CA PHE A 60 -3.94 -16.72 0.84
C PHE A 60 -2.71 -16.55 1.72
N PHE A 61 -2.86 -15.98 2.93
CA PHE A 61 -1.75 -15.89 3.89
C PHE A 61 -1.25 -17.26 4.35
N PHE A 62 -2.16 -18.20 4.62
CA PHE A 62 -1.81 -19.56 5.04
C PHE A 62 -1.05 -20.33 3.96
N PHE A 63 -1.52 -20.28 2.70
CA PHE A 63 -0.91 -21.00 1.57
C PHE A 63 0.33 -20.29 1.00
N SER A 64 0.33 -18.96 0.90
CA SER A 64 1.48 -18.18 0.42
C SER A 64 2.66 -18.25 1.41
N GLY A 65 2.38 -18.29 2.72
CA GLY A 65 3.38 -18.53 3.75
C GLY A 65 4.09 -19.89 3.61
N TYR A 66 3.38 -20.90 3.10
CA TYR A 66 3.90 -22.27 2.94
C TYR A 66 4.87 -22.41 1.76
N HIS A 67 4.63 -21.71 0.64
CA HIS A 67 5.52 -21.75 -0.53
C HIS A 67 6.88 -21.08 -0.27
N ARG A 68 6.89 -19.97 0.48
CA ARG A 68 8.12 -19.25 0.82
C ARG A 68 9.07 -20.04 1.73
N MET A 69 8.57 -21.05 2.43
CA MET A 69 9.39 -21.97 3.24
C MET A 69 9.95 -23.16 2.45
N ARG A 70 9.34 -23.53 1.32
CA ARG A 70 9.76 -24.69 0.51
C ARG A 70 10.92 -24.35 -0.43
N ASP A 71 10.85 -23.20 -1.11
CA ASP A 71 11.96 -22.71 -1.96
C ASP A 71 13.26 -22.45 -1.16
N LYS A 72 13.13 -22.15 0.14
CA LYS A 72 14.30 -21.90 0.99
C LYS A 72 15.05 -23.17 1.40
N LYS A 73 14.42 -24.36 1.31
CA LYS A 73 15.06 -25.63 1.70
C LYS A 73 15.92 -26.25 0.60
N GLU A 74 15.58 -26.03 -0.67
CA GLU A 74 16.39 -26.56 -1.80
C GLU A 74 17.63 -25.71 -2.09
N PHE A 75 17.68 -24.45 -1.64
CA PHE A 75 18.84 -23.56 -1.87
C PHE A 75 19.91 -23.58 -0.76
N THR A 76 19.69 -24.31 0.35
CA THR A 76 20.61 -24.36 1.51
C THR A 76 21.50 -25.62 1.53
N ARG A 77 22.14 -25.96 0.40
CA ARG A 77 23.26 -26.93 0.40
C ARG A 77 24.59 -26.37 -0.11
N GLY A 78 24.61 -25.11 -0.55
CA GLY A 78 25.84 -24.42 -0.97
C GLY A 78 25.95 -23.08 -0.26
N GLU A 79 26.98 -22.96 0.57
CA GLU A 79 27.63 -21.75 1.08
C GLU A 79 27.02 -20.38 0.69
N GLN A 80 26.51 -19.67 1.70
CA GLN A 80 26.86 -18.26 1.96
C GLN A 80 26.12 -17.80 3.22
N THR A 81 26.86 -17.15 4.12
CA THR A 81 26.35 -16.44 5.30
C THR A 81 25.31 -15.39 4.88
N GLN A 82 24.06 -15.81 4.71
CA GLN A 82 22.96 -14.92 4.42
C GLN A 82 22.67 -14.11 5.68
N LYS A 83 23.12 -12.86 5.65
CA LYS A 83 22.68 -11.76 6.52
C LYS A 83 21.18 -11.95 6.76
N GLU A 84 20.82 -12.38 7.97
CA GLU A 84 19.43 -12.67 8.30
C GLU A 84 18.63 -11.39 8.04
N SER A 85 17.82 -11.40 6.99
CA SER A 85 17.02 -10.25 6.64
C SER A 85 15.99 -10.06 7.74
N SER A 86 16.23 -9.00 8.51
CA SER A 86 15.42 -8.64 9.65
C SER A 86 14.20 -7.89 9.11
N TYR A 87 13.07 -8.60 9.03
CA TYR A 87 11.80 -8.04 8.55
C TYR A 87 10.91 -7.63 9.72
N GLY A 88 10.15 -6.57 9.50
CA GLY A 88 9.12 -6.08 10.42
C GLY A 88 8.15 -5.16 9.70
N GLY A 89 7.02 -4.87 10.32
CA GLY A 89 5.96 -4.06 9.76
C GLY A 89 5.06 -3.47 10.85
N VAL A 90 4.22 -2.53 10.46
CA VAL A 90 3.24 -1.86 11.33
C VAL A 90 1.87 -2.05 10.71
N ILE A 91 0.92 -2.59 11.46
CA ILE A 91 -0.50 -2.68 11.09
C ILE A 91 -1.24 -1.63 11.90
N PHE A 92 -1.98 -0.75 11.24
CA PHE A 92 -2.83 0.23 11.91
C PHE A 92 -4.24 -0.35 12.09
N ILE A 93 -4.64 -0.57 13.34
CA ILE A 93 -6.04 -0.88 13.70
C ILE A 93 -6.63 0.39 14.30
N GLY A 94 -7.25 1.20 13.45
CA GLY A 94 -7.57 2.59 13.80
C GLY A 94 -6.29 3.42 14.03
N PRO A 95 -6.32 4.46 14.89
CA PRO A 95 -5.13 5.28 15.18
C PRO A 95 -4.07 4.55 16.01
N ILE A 96 -4.29 3.28 16.38
CA ILE A 96 -3.40 2.49 17.24
C ILE A 96 -2.48 1.64 16.34
N PRO A 97 -1.16 1.93 16.29
CA PRO A 97 -0.21 1.12 15.54
C PRO A 97 0.14 -0.17 16.30
N ILE A 98 0.01 -1.31 15.63
CA ILE A 98 0.48 -2.61 16.11
C ILE A 98 1.77 -2.97 15.36
N ILE A 99 2.85 -3.15 16.11
CA ILE A 99 4.20 -3.29 15.56
C ILE A 99 4.65 -4.75 15.67
N PHE A 100 5.15 -5.28 14.55
CA PHE A 100 5.68 -6.62 14.47
C PHE A 100 7.10 -6.57 13.88
N GLY A 101 8.03 -7.34 14.43
CA GLY A 101 9.39 -7.42 13.91
C GLY A 101 10.10 -8.67 14.39
N LYS A 102 10.89 -9.28 13.50
CA LYS A 102 11.68 -10.47 13.80
C LYS A 102 12.70 -10.19 14.92
N ASP A 103 13.32 -9.01 14.89
CA ASP A 103 14.34 -8.61 15.87
C ASP A 103 13.94 -7.31 16.58
N LYS A 104 14.36 -7.18 17.85
CA LYS A 104 14.06 -6.02 18.71
C LYS A 104 14.48 -4.69 18.08
N THR A 105 15.57 -4.68 17.31
CA THR A 105 16.06 -3.49 16.61
C THR A 105 15.10 -3.03 15.51
N VAL A 106 14.56 -3.97 14.72
CA VAL A 106 13.59 -3.65 13.66
C VAL A 106 12.23 -3.32 14.25
N ALA A 107 11.79 -4.06 15.28
CA ALA A 107 10.57 -3.73 16.02
C ALA A 107 10.63 -2.32 16.61
N LYS A 108 11.76 -1.91 17.20
CA LYS A 108 11.91 -0.56 17.77
C LYS A 108 11.90 0.53 16.71
N LYS A 109 12.56 0.33 15.57
CA LYS A 109 12.49 1.27 14.43
C LYS A 109 11.07 1.40 13.87
N MET A 110 10.37 0.27 13.72
CA MET A 110 8.98 0.24 13.26
C MET A 110 8.02 0.88 14.26
N MET A 111 8.28 0.77 15.57
CA MET A 111 7.53 1.46 16.61
C MET A 111 7.64 2.98 16.49
N TYR A 112 8.84 3.54 16.32
CA TYR A 112 9.00 4.98 16.13
C TYR A 112 8.32 5.46 14.86
N LEU A 113 8.44 4.71 13.75
CA LEU A 113 7.79 5.04 12.49
C LEU A 113 6.26 5.00 12.62
N GLY A 114 5.72 3.95 13.25
CA GLY A 114 4.28 3.81 13.48
C GLY A 114 3.71 4.92 14.36
N LEU A 115 4.42 5.30 15.43
CA LEU A 115 4.02 6.39 16.32
C LEU A 115 4.05 7.75 15.60
N LEU A 116 5.07 8.01 14.78
CA LEU A 116 5.17 9.24 13.99
C LEU A 116 3.98 9.38 13.04
N ILE A 117 3.65 8.31 12.32
CA ILE A 117 2.51 8.29 11.40
C ILE A 117 1.20 8.48 12.17
N ALA A 118 1.03 7.82 13.33
CA ALA A 118 -0.16 7.99 14.18
C ALA A 118 -0.34 9.45 14.63
N LEU A 119 0.74 10.12 15.04
CA LEU A 119 0.70 11.53 15.44
C LEU A 119 0.33 12.46 14.28
N ILE A 120 0.87 12.21 13.09
CA ILE A 120 0.51 12.99 11.89
C ILE A 120 -0.98 12.82 11.57
N LEU A 121 -1.47 11.57 11.58
CA LEU A 121 -2.89 11.29 11.33
C LEU A 121 -3.79 11.95 12.39
N ALA A 122 -3.41 11.91 13.66
CA ALA A 122 -4.14 12.58 14.73
C ALA A 122 -4.16 14.11 14.55
N ALA A 123 -3.02 14.71 14.20
CA ALA A 123 -2.93 16.15 13.96
C ALA A 123 -3.80 16.58 12.76
N VAL A 124 -3.77 15.82 11.66
CA VAL A 124 -4.65 16.06 10.50
C VAL A 124 -6.12 15.93 10.88
N TYR A 125 -6.48 14.89 11.65
CA TYR A 125 -7.85 14.69 12.10
C TYR A 125 -8.36 15.86 12.95
N VAL A 126 -7.54 16.34 13.90
CA VAL A 126 -7.87 17.51 14.73
C VAL A 126 -7.97 18.78 13.88
N ALA A 127 -7.03 18.99 12.95
CA ALA A 127 -7.06 20.15 12.07
C ALA A 127 -8.32 20.19 11.19
N VAL A 128 -8.75 19.04 10.66
CA VAL A 128 -9.98 18.93 9.87
C VAL A 128 -11.23 19.21 10.71
N ILE A 129 -11.24 18.85 12.00
CA ILE A 129 -12.37 19.15 12.90
C ILE A 129 -12.43 20.64 13.26
N LEU A 130 -11.29 21.32 13.31
CA LEU A 130 -11.18 22.73 13.71
C LEU A 130 -11.41 23.73 12.56
N ILE A 131 -11.45 23.26 11.32
CA ILE A 131 -11.72 24.05 10.10
C ILE A 131 -13.20 23.94 9.76
#